data_AF-A0A7G2IW97-F1
#
_entry.id   AF-A0A7G2IW97-F1
#
_cell.length_a   1.000
_cell.length_b   1.000
_cell.length_c   1.000
_cell.angle_alpha   90.00
_cell.angle_beta   90.00
_cell.angle_gamma   90.00
#
_symmetry.space_group_name_H-M   'P 1'
#
loop_
_entity.id
_entity.type
_entity.pdbx_description
1 polymer ?
#
loop_
_entity_poly.entity_id
_entity_poly.type
_entity_poly.pdbx_seq_one_letter_code
_entity_poly.pdbx_strand_id
1 'polypeptide(L)'
;MGRITLDELNHLLLKQETEIAPEHAGLAFLLNSTYKSGMSALALYEATRGVWAKVPKDENLQFAYATYGGLVMEVYEIQCWLKAGSQQYFTRELAIPPETNRSEFVGRIASPEIRELYVGKLIKKSRSHGSPFVKVGLAQ
;
A
#
# COMPACT_ATOMS: atom_id res chain seq x y z
N MET A 1 -9.17 -5.55 18.84
CA MET A 1 -9.84 -5.99 17.59
C MET A 1 -10.56 -4.78 17.01
N GLY A 2 -10.12 -4.31 15.84
CA GLY A 2 -10.71 -3.14 15.17
C GLY A 2 -12.01 -3.50 14.44
N ARG A 3 -12.95 -2.56 14.38
CA ARG A 3 -14.19 -2.71 13.59
C ARG A 3 -13.80 -2.92 12.12
N ILE A 4 -14.39 -3.92 11.48
CA ILE A 4 -14.26 -4.21 10.05
C ILE A 4 -15.58 -3.80 9.37
N THR A 5 -15.54 -3.24 8.16
CA THR A 5 -16.78 -2.95 7.42
C THR A 5 -17.43 -4.25 6.94
N LEU A 6 -18.73 -4.19 6.61
CA LEU A 6 -19.42 -5.34 6.02
C LEU A 6 -18.79 -5.77 4.70
N ASP A 7 -18.35 -4.81 3.88
CA ASP A 7 -17.70 -5.08 2.59
C ASP A 7 -16.34 -5.75 2.81
N GLU A 8 -15.51 -5.24 3.72
CA GLU A 8 -14.23 -5.86 4.09
C GLU A 8 -14.44 -7.29 4.61
N LEU A 9 -15.45 -7.51 5.45
CA LEU A 9 -15.80 -8.84 5.94
C LEU A 9 -16.27 -9.75 4.80
N ASN A 10 -17.12 -9.28 3.91
CA ASN A 10 -17.58 -10.02 2.74
C ASN A 10 -16.41 -10.41 1.84
N HIS A 11 -15.47 -9.51 1.57
CA HIS A 11 -14.29 -9.83 0.77
C HIS A 11 -13.38 -10.85 1.45
N LEU A 12 -13.20 -10.77 2.78
CA LEU A 12 -12.48 -11.79 3.55
C LEU A 12 -13.18 -13.16 3.53
N LEU A 13 -14.52 -13.17 3.56
CA LEU A 13 -15.32 -14.39 3.51
C LEU A 13 -15.33 -15.02 2.11
N LEU A 14 -15.41 -14.20 1.07
CA LEU A 14 -15.46 -14.62 -0.33
C LEU A 14 -14.09 -15.07 -0.86
N LYS A 15 -12.99 -14.73 -0.16
CA LYS A 15 -11.61 -15.14 -0.46
C LYS A 15 -11.27 -15.14 -1.95
N GLN A 16 -11.66 -14.09 -2.68
CA GLN A 16 -11.23 -13.94 -4.06
C GLN A 16 -9.73 -13.60 -4.05
N GLU A 17 -8.93 -14.66 -4.10
CA GLU A 17 -7.48 -14.56 -4.20
C GLU A 17 -7.11 -14.14 -5.63
N THR A 18 -6.15 -13.22 -5.72
CA THR A 18 -5.62 -12.74 -6.99
C THR A 18 -4.10 -12.69 -6.94
N GLU A 19 -3.49 -12.90 -8.10
CA GLU A 19 -2.05 -12.73 -8.29
C GLU A 19 -1.81 -11.43 -9.05
N ILE A 20 -0.79 -10.68 -8.64
CA ILE A 20 -0.40 -9.46 -9.32
C ILE A 20 0.35 -9.86 -10.60
N ALA A 21 -0.10 -9.33 -11.73
CA ALA A 21 0.53 -9.59 -13.01
C ALA A 21 1.89 -8.89 -13.10
N PRO A 22 2.87 -9.41 -13.86
CA PRO A 22 4.20 -8.81 -13.98
C PRO A 22 4.21 -7.35 -14.43
N GLU A 23 3.32 -6.98 -15.35
CA GLU A 23 3.11 -5.62 -15.84
C GLU A 23 2.59 -4.66 -14.76
N HIS A 24 2.02 -5.19 -13.67
CA HIS A 24 1.50 -4.42 -12.54
C HIS A 24 2.40 -4.57 -11.31
N ALA A 25 3.67 -4.90 -11.51
CA ALA A 25 4.63 -5.10 -10.43
C ALA A 25 4.77 -3.87 -9.51
N GLY A 26 4.98 -4.15 -8.23
CA GLY A 26 4.96 -3.12 -7.22
C GLY A 26 5.24 -3.59 -5.82
N LEU A 27 4.84 -2.76 -4.86
CA LEU A 27 4.99 -3.00 -3.43
C LEU A 27 3.65 -3.09 -2.74
N ALA A 28 3.41 -4.20 -2.05
CA ALA A 28 2.31 -4.33 -1.11
C ALA A 28 2.72 -3.82 0.27
N PHE A 29 2.20 -2.66 0.66
CA PHE A 29 2.41 -2.06 1.98
C PHE A 29 1.44 -2.67 2.99
N LEU A 30 1.98 -3.15 4.10
CA LEU A 30 1.24 -3.84 5.15
C LEU A 30 0.82 -2.83 6.22
N LEU A 31 -0.39 -2.32 6.10
CA LEU A 31 -0.94 -1.26 6.94
C LEU A 31 -1.57 -1.81 8.23
N ASN A 32 -1.11 -2.97 8.72
CA ASN A 32 -1.73 -3.67 9.85
C ASN A 32 -1.80 -2.84 11.14
N SER A 33 -0.90 -1.84 11.31
CA SER A 33 -0.88 -0.94 12.47
C SER A 33 -1.46 0.45 12.21
N THR A 34 -1.61 0.85 10.95
CA THR A 34 -2.02 2.22 10.57
C THR A 34 -3.40 2.27 9.96
N TYR A 35 -3.87 1.20 9.34
CA TYR A 35 -5.20 1.09 8.78
C TYR A 35 -6.26 1.09 9.88
N LYS A 36 -7.32 1.86 9.65
CA LYS A 36 -8.54 1.86 10.45
C LYS A 36 -9.72 1.85 9.48
N SER A 37 -10.70 1.00 9.77
CA SER A 37 -11.95 0.97 9.01
C SER A 37 -12.60 2.35 9.01
N GLY A 38 -13.05 2.80 7.83
CA GLY A 38 -13.62 4.13 7.63
C GLY A 38 -12.61 5.27 7.51
N MET A 39 -11.31 4.99 7.34
CA MET A 39 -10.34 6.02 6.96
C MET A 39 -10.73 6.70 5.64
N SER A 40 -10.50 8.01 5.57
CA SER A 40 -10.67 8.74 4.31
C SER A 40 -9.64 8.28 3.27
N ALA A 41 -9.93 8.53 1.99
CA ALA A 41 -9.00 8.23 0.91
C ALA A 41 -7.63 8.93 1.11
N LEU A 42 -7.65 10.18 1.60
CA LEU A 42 -6.43 10.91 1.93
C LEU A 42 -5.65 10.24 3.06
N ALA A 43 -6.33 9.74 4.09
CA ALA A 43 -5.68 9.08 5.22
C ALA A 43 -5.08 7.72 4.81
N LEU A 44 -5.76 6.98 3.94
CA LEU A 44 -5.24 5.74 3.37
C LEU A 44 -4.01 6.00 2.47
N TYR A 45 -4.08 7.03 1.63
CA TYR A 45 -2.95 7.47 0.81
C TYR A 45 -1.75 7.87 1.68
N GLU A 46 -1.95 8.71 2.68
CA GLU A 46 -0.90 9.13 3.60
C GLU A 46 -0.30 7.96 4.40
N ALA A 47 -1.12 6.99 4.80
CA ALA A 47 -0.65 5.76 5.44
C ALA A 47 0.20 4.89 4.52
N THR A 48 -0.09 4.91 3.22
CA THR A 48 0.59 4.09 2.19
C THR A 48 1.83 4.78 1.63
N ARG A 49 1.81 6.11 1.47
CA ARG A 49 2.87 6.86 0.78
C ARG A 49 4.21 6.84 1.50
N GLY A 50 4.19 6.80 2.83
CA GLY A 50 5.39 6.92 3.68
C GLY A 50 5.07 6.59 5.13
N VAL A 51 6.02 6.57 6.06
CA VAL A 51 7.42 7.01 6.02
C VAL A 51 8.31 5.77 6.08
N TRP A 52 8.73 5.26 4.92
CA TRP A 52 9.28 3.90 4.79
C TRP A 52 10.80 3.86 4.88
N ALA A 53 11.33 2.92 5.67
CA ALA A 53 12.76 2.66 5.74
C ALA A 53 13.16 1.62 4.68
N LYS A 54 14.31 1.84 4.01
CA LYS A 54 14.93 0.90 3.06
C LYS A 54 13.97 0.35 1.98
N VAL A 55 13.08 1.21 1.48
CA VAL A 55 12.15 0.84 0.42
C VAL A 55 12.90 0.65 -0.91
N PRO A 56 12.65 -0.42 -1.67
CA PRO A 56 13.25 -0.59 -2.99
C PRO A 56 12.65 0.42 -3.97
N LYS A 57 13.49 0.99 -4.84
CA LYS A 57 13.14 2.05 -5.79
C LYS A 57 13.45 1.64 -7.22
N ASP A 58 13.17 0.38 -7.52
CA ASP A 58 13.37 -0.22 -8.84
C ASP A 58 12.34 0.36 -9.82
N GLU A 59 12.76 0.66 -11.05
CA GLU A 59 11.92 1.24 -12.11
C GLU A 59 10.76 0.31 -12.51
N ASN A 60 10.91 -1.00 -12.26
CA ASN A 60 9.87 -2.00 -12.51
C ASN A 60 8.80 -2.03 -11.42
N LEU A 61 8.99 -1.36 -10.28
CA LEU A 61 8.04 -1.33 -9.17
C LEU A 61 7.16 -0.08 -9.26
N GLN A 62 6.20 -0.12 -10.17
CA GLN A 62 5.40 1.05 -10.55
C GLN A 62 4.16 1.24 -9.68
N PHE A 63 3.72 0.22 -8.94
CA PHE A 63 2.50 0.28 -8.13
C PHE A 63 2.75 0.16 -6.63
N ALA A 64 1.94 0.87 -5.85
CA ALA A 64 1.85 0.76 -4.40
C ALA A 64 0.46 0.24 -4.02
N TYR A 65 0.42 -0.98 -3.49
CA TYR A 65 -0.80 -1.62 -3.01
C TYR A 65 -0.94 -1.35 -1.52
N ALA A 66 -1.98 -0.61 -1.13
CA ALA A 66 -2.35 -0.42 0.27
C ALA A 66 -3.04 -1.69 0.75
N THR A 67 -2.43 -2.44 1.67
CA THR A 67 -2.99 -3.73 2.11
C THR A 67 -3.22 -3.82 3.60
N TYR A 68 -4.31 -4.47 3.99
CA TYR A 68 -4.63 -4.81 5.38
C TYR A 68 -5.07 -6.27 5.45
N GLY A 69 -4.36 -7.10 6.23
CA GLY A 69 -4.65 -8.54 6.28
C GLY A 69 -4.52 -9.27 4.93
N GLY A 70 -3.81 -8.69 3.96
CA GLY A 70 -3.69 -9.22 2.59
C GLY A 70 -4.78 -8.73 1.63
N LEU A 71 -5.82 -8.05 2.13
CA LEU A 71 -6.85 -7.39 1.33
C LEU A 71 -6.29 -6.09 0.76
N VAL A 72 -6.45 -5.86 -0.54
CA VAL A 72 -6.07 -4.59 -1.18
C VAL A 72 -7.17 -3.56 -0.93
N MET A 73 -6.82 -2.50 -0.22
CA MET A 73 -7.72 -1.39 0.10
C MET A 73 -7.73 -0.34 -1.02
N GLU A 74 -6.58 -0.11 -1.64
CA GLU A 74 -6.43 0.79 -2.79
C GLU A 74 -5.11 0.50 -3.52
N VAL A 75 -5.02 0.90 -4.79
CA VAL A 75 -3.81 0.83 -5.61
C VAL A 75 -3.41 2.23 -6.09
N TYR A 76 -2.13 2.56 -5.94
CA TYR A 76 -1.55 3.82 -6.41
C TYR A 76 -0.47 3.56 -7.45
N GLU A 77 -0.41 4.40 -8.49
CA GLU A 77 0.72 4.52 -9.39
C GLU A 77 1.78 5.41 -8.73
N ILE A 78 3.00 4.89 -8.60
CA ILE A 78 4.17 5.61 -8.08
C ILE A 78 4.77 6.43 -9.23
N GLN A 79 4.85 7.74 -9.05
CA GLN A 79 5.51 8.65 -10.00
C GLN A 79 6.98 8.82 -9.66
N CYS A 80 7.31 9.04 -8.38
CA CYS A 80 8.68 9.15 -7.92
C CYS A 80 8.80 8.92 -6.41
N TRP A 81 10.04 8.74 -5.95
CA TRP A 81 10.39 8.61 -4.54
C TRP A 81 11.11 9.86 -4.04
N LEU A 82 10.65 10.39 -2.91
CA LEU A 82 11.24 11.54 -2.22
C LEU A 82 11.75 11.15 -0.83
N LYS A 83 12.53 12.05 -0.22
CA LYS A 83 12.86 11.98 1.21
C LYS A 83 11.58 12.16 2.02
N ALA A 84 11.39 11.33 3.04
CA ALA A 84 10.19 11.41 3.86
C ALA A 84 10.12 12.76 4.60
N GLY A 85 8.91 13.33 4.70
CA GLY A 85 8.70 14.65 5.29
C GLY A 85 8.91 15.81 4.32
N SER A 86 9.10 15.52 3.03
CA SER A 86 9.09 16.54 1.97
C SER A 86 7.66 17.00 1.62
N GLN A 87 6.66 16.16 1.90
CA GLN A 87 5.25 16.45 1.70
C GLN A 87 4.52 16.62 3.04
N GLN A 88 3.55 17.54 3.08
CA GLN A 88 2.70 17.78 4.25
C GLN A 88 1.74 16.61 4.47
N TYR A 89 1.59 16.17 5.72
CA TYR A 89 0.59 15.21 6.16
C TYR A 89 -0.58 15.97 6.82
N PHE A 90 -1.80 15.71 6.38
CA PHE A 90 -3.01 16.38 6.85
C PHE A 90 -3.86 15.50 7.77
N THR A 91 -3.70 14.18 7.70
CA THR A 91 -4.55 13.23 8.42
C THR A 91 -3.84 12.54 9.58
N ARG A 92 -2.54 12.79 9.74
CA ARG A 92 -1.72 12.26 10.82
C ARG A 92 -0.61 13.22 11.18
N GLU A 93 -0.34 13.32 12.47
CA GLU A 93 0.82 14.06 12.98
C GLU A 93 2.03 13.13 13.01
N LEU A 94 3.13 13.56 12.40
CA LEU A 94 4.38 12.82 12.35
C LEU A 94 5.55 13.73 12.68
N ALA A 95 6.32 13.35 13.70
CA ALA A 95 7.63 13.93 13.94
C ALA A 95 8.67 13.21 13.08
N ILE A 96 9.01 13.79 11.92
CA ILE A 96 10.03 13.27 11.02
C ILE A 96 11.31 14.09 11.19
N PRO A 97 12.42 13.51 11.70
CA PRO A 97 13.68 14.23 11.82
C PRO A 97 14.21 14.67 10.45
N PRO A 98 14.83 15.87 10.34
CA PRO A 98 15.45 16.34 9.10
C PRO A 98 16.48 15.35 8.53
N GLU A 99 17.20 14.63 9.38
CA GLU A 99 18.22 13.62 9.00
C GLU A 99 17.64 12.23 8.67
N THR A 100 16.35 12.15 8.37
CA THR A 100 15.71 10.88 8.04
C THR A 100 16.26 10.27 6.75
N ASN A 101 16.61 8.98 6.79
CA ASN A 101 16.92 8.18 5.59
C ASN A 101 15.69 7.44 5.04
N ARG A 102 14.50 7.82 5.51
CA ARG A 102 13.24 7.22 5.07
C ARG A 102 12.74 7.90 3.81
N SER A 103 11.93 7.20 3.06
CA SER A 103 11.36 7.69 1.80
C SER A 103 9.85 7.66 1.83
N GLU A 104 9.27 8.53 1.02
CA GLU A 104 7.85 8.54 0.69
C GLU A 104 7.70 8.66 -0.83
N PHE A 105 6.63 8.11 -1.38
CA PHE A 105 6.35 8.27 -2.80
C PHE A 105 5.41 9.46 -3.06
N VAL A 106 5.53 10.02 -4.25
CA VAL A 106 4.49 10.84 -4.89
C VAL A 106 3.78 9.94 -5.88
N GLY A 107 2.46 9.90 -5.82
CA GLY A 107 1.67 9.04 -6.69
C GLY A 107 0.23 9.49 -6.80
N ARG A 108 -0.51 8.76 -7.62
CA ARG A 108 -1.94 8.97 -7.84
C ARG A 108 -2.68 7.65 -7.73
N ILE A 109 -3.99 7.72 -7.53
CA ILE A 109 -4.85 6.54 -7.65
C ILE A 109 -4.62 5.91 -9.04
N ALA A 110 -4.43 4.59 -9.09
CA ALA A 110 -4.23 3.86 -10.33
C ALA A 110 -5.47 3.93 -11.24
N SER A 111 -5.30 3.60 -12.52
CA SER A 111 -6.41 3.61 -13.46
C SER A 111 -7.58 2.71 -13.00
N PRO A 112 -8.83 2.99 -13.42
CA PRO A 112 -9.99 2.18 -13.06
C PRO A 112 -9.82 0.69 -13.38
N GLU A 113 -9.18 0.38 -14.51
CA GLU A 113 -8.92 -0.98 -14.99
C GLU A 113 -8.01 -1.74 -14.00
N ILE A 114 -6.94 -1.10 -13.52
CA ILE A 114 -6.04 -1.69 -12.51
C ILE A 114 -6.77 -1.88 -11.18
N ARG A 115 -7.61 -0.91 -10.79
CA ARG A 115 -8.32 -0.97 -9.50
C ARG A 115 -9.35 -2.10 -9.49
N GLU A 116 -10.09 -2.29 -10.57
CA GLU A 116 -11.06 -3.39 -10.72
C GLU A 116 -10.38 -4.77 -10.64
N LEU A 117 -9.13 -4.87 -11.09
CA LEU A 117 -8.37 -6.11 -10.97
C LEU A 117 -8.00 -6.46 -9.53
N TYR A 118 -7.74 -5.48 -8.66
CA TYR A 118 -7.07 -5.76 -7.38
C TYR A 118 -7.80 -5.27 -6.12
N VAL A 119 -8.48 -4.13 -6.16
CA VAL A 119 -9.14 -3.56 -4.96
C VAL A 119 -10.24 -4.49 -4.47
N GLY A 120 -10.29 -4.72 -3.16
CA GLY A 120 -11.22 -5.66 -2.52
C GLY A 120 -10.83 -7.14 -2.69
N LYS A 121 -9.69 -7.46 -3.29
CA LYS A 121 -9.22 -8.85 -3.45
C LYS A 121 -8.07 -9.16 -2.51
N LEU A 122 -7.94 -10.44 -2.16
CA LEU A 122 -6.81 -10.94 -1.39
C LEU A 122 -5.64 -11.17 -2.33
N ILE A 123 -4.52 -10.49 -2.14
CA ILE A 123 -3.35 -10.73 -2.98
C ILE A 123 -2.51 -11.88 -2.42
N LYS A 124 -2.10 -12.79 -3.31
CA LYS A 124 -1.07 -13.76 -2.99
C LYS A 124 0.28 -13.05 -2.90
N LYS A 125 0.98 -13.25 -1.79
CA LYS A 125 2.28 -12.63 -1.54
C LYS A 125 3.11 -13.50 -0.62
N SER A 126 4.42 -13.37 -0.71
CA SER A 126 5.34 -14.00 0.24
C SER A 126 5.17 -13.45 1.65
N ARG A 127 5.67 -14.20 2.63
CA ARG A 127 5.76 -13.70 4.01
C ARG A 127 6.70 -12.50 4.03
N SER A 128 6.37 -11.50 4.85
CA SER A 128 7.17 -10.29 4.89
C SER A 128 8.41 -10.38 5.78
N HIS A 129 8.51 -11.43 6.61
CA HIS A 129 9.61 -11.61 7.56
C HIS A 129 9.88 -10.37 8.43
N GLY A 130 8.82 -9.67 8.83
CA GLY A 130 8.91 -8.43 9.63
C GLY A 130 9.05 -7.15 8.81
N SER A 131 9.22 -7.24 7.49
CA SER A 131 9.16 -6.08 6.60
C SER A 131 7.75 -5.48 6.59
N PRO A 132 7.61 -4.14 6.58
CA PRO A 132 6.32 -3.47 6.45
C PRO A 132 5.79 -3.46 5.00
N PHE A 133 6.53 -4.00 4.05
CA PHE A 133 6.11 -4.16 2.65
C PHE A 133 6.74 -5.40 2.01
N VAL A 134 6.15 -5.87 0.92
CA VAL A 134 6.69 -6.97 0.10
C VAL A 134 6.60 -6.64 -1.38
N LYS A 135 7.54 -7.13 -2.19
CA LYS A 135 7.47 -7.04 -3.65
C LYS A 135 6.39 -8.01 -4.16
N VAL A 136 5.62 -7.57 -5.15
CA VAL A 136 4.55 -8.34 -5.80
C VAL A 136 4.61 -8.14 -7.31
N GLY A 137 4.08 -9.09 -8.07
CA GLY A 137 4.16 -9.06 -9.54
C GLY A 137 5.57 -9.32 -10.07
N LEU A 138 6.44 -9.98 -9.31
CA LEU A 138 7.74 -10.43 -9.81
C LEU A 138 7.71 -11.96 -9.90
N ALA A 139 8.28 -12.50 -10.97
CA ALA A 139 8.56 -13.94 -11.05
C ALA A 139 9.43 -14.31 -9.84
N GLN A 140 8.96 -15.29 -9.05
CA GLN A 140 9.71 -15.84 -7.91
C GLN A 140 10.80 -16.80 -8.39
#